data_AF-A0A024WGK7-F1
#
_entry.id   AF-A0A024WGK7-F1
#
_cell.length_a   1.000
_cell.length_b   1.000
_cell.length_c   1.000
_cell.angle_alpha   90.00
_cell.angle_beta   90.00
_cell.angle_gamma   90.00
#
_symmetry.space_group_name_H-M   'P 1'
#
loop_
_entity.id
_entity.type
_entity.pdbx_description
1 polymer ?
#
loop_
_entity_poly.entity_id
_entity_poly.type
_entity_poly.pdbx_seq_one_letter_code
_entity_poly.pdbx_strand_id
1 'polypeptide(L)'
;MAQQFSTLHTDIQSDAIPTCICEKSLAEKAEKGCLRCAQNLGGVAPMIGLTGSVAVYQWKTGAMAAAAQKGIKAGIATAIDVLKKNLGLETLYGYPVQKIITAKTFDKPMFFVEGVMMKYNSIECTLETTGENSVLCFYKDIPRINPVIAVTQNARTVAIKAGEECAKITAEEILSAETASIKLYTAIAYSVTAVLVIVLVMVIIYLILRYRRKKKMKKKLQYIKLLKE
;
A
#
# COMPACT_ATOMS: atom_id res chain seq x y z
N MET A 1 67.94 -37.56 51.48
CA MET A 1 67.28 -36.38 52.08
C MET A 1 65.78 -36.64 51.99
N ALA A 2 65.09 -37.27 52.96
CA ALA A 2 64.88 -36.93 54.38
C ALA A 2 64.28 -35.53 54.58
N GLN A 3 62.98 -35.49 54.93
CA GLN A 3 62.22 -34.60 55.84
C GLN A 3 60.74 -34.61 55.40
N GLN A 4 59.93 -35.50 55.97
CA GLN A 4 59.15 -35.40 57.22
C GLN A 4 57.76 -34.79 57.04
N PHE A 5 56.77 -35.64 57.32
CA PHE A 5 55.41 -35.31 57.71
C PHE A 5 55.39 -34.28 58.84
N SER A 6 54.58 -33.23 58.70
CA SER A 6 54.02 -32.50 59.84
C SER A 6 52.51 -32.69 59.84
N THR A 7 52.04 -33.53 60.75
CA THR A 7 50.65 -33.64 61.18
C THR A 7 50.21 -32.41 61.97
N LEU A 8 48.89 -32.16 61.92
CA LEU A 8 48.04 -31.62 63.00
C LEU A 8 47.63 -30.12 62.94
N HIS A 9 46.45 -29.85 62.37
CA HIS A 9 45.27 -29.48 63.19
C HIS A 9 43.98 -29.59 62.37
N THR A 10 43.15 -30.54 62.78
CA THR A 10 41.72 -30.62 62.53
C THR A 10 41.01 -29.56 63.35
N ASP A 11 40.91 -28.36 62.83
CA ASP A 11 39.90 -27.41 63.29
C ASP A 11 39.59 -26.41 62.17
N ILE A 12 38.61 -26.76 61.35
CA ILE A 12 37.92 -25.76 60.54
C ILE A 12 36.46 -25.89 60.93
N GLN A 13 36.07 -24.96 61.80
CA GLN A 13 34.71 -24.71 62.22
C GLN A 13 33.75 -24.76 61.03
N SER A 14 32.54 -25.22 61.32
CA SER A 14 31.37 -25.35 60.45
C SER A 14 30.99 -24.08 59.65
N ASP A 15 31.76 -23.00 59.78
CA ASP A 15 31.52 -21.67 59.20
C ASP A 15 32.39 -21.38 57.97
N ALA A 16 33.32 -22.28 57.61
CA ALA A 16 34.15 -22.15 56.40
C ALA A 16 33.66 -22.97 55.19
N ILE A 17 32.39 -23.40 55.20
CA ILE A 17 31.71 -23.62 53.92
C ILE A 17 31.23 -22.23 53.53
N PRO A 18 31.94 -21.48 52.67
CA PRO A 18 31.39 -20.25 52.16
C PRO A 18 30.06 -20.67 51.54
N THR A 19 28.97 -20.13 52.09
CA THR A 19 27.66 -20.19 51.47
C THR A 19 27.91 -20.05 49.97
N CYS A 20 27.57 -21.08 49.20
CA CYS A 20 27.60 -20.98 47.76
C CYS A 20 26.60 -19.88 47.43
N ILE A 21 27.09 -18.63 47.45
CA ILE A 21 26.55 -17.51 46.73
C ILE A 21 26.59 -18.05 45.32
N CYS A 22 25.48 -18.67 44.92
CA CYS A 22 25.17 -18.89 43.53
C CYS A 22 25.16 -17.48 42.96
N GLU A 23 26.34 -17.05 42.52
CA GLU A 23 26.57 -15.87 41.73
C GLU A 23 25.40 -15.82 40.75
N LYS A 24 24.53 -14.81 40.93
CA LYS A 24 23.22 -14.67 40.25
C LYS A 24 23.31 -15.32 38.89
N SER A 25 22.68 -16.49 38.76
CA SER A 25 22.90 -17.36 37.61
C SER A 25 22.78 -16.54 36.33
N LEU A 26 23.61 -16.79 35.33
CA LEU A 26 23.56 -16.10 34.04
C LEU A 26 22.13 -16.02 33.46
N ALA A 27 21.27 -16.99 33.82
CA ALA A 27 19.85 -17.00 33.51
C ALA A 27 19.04 -15.84 34.14
N GLU A 28 19.31 -15.44 35.39
CA GLU A 28 18.61 -14.34 36.08
C GLU A 28 19.01 -12.96 35.51
N LYS A 29 20.28 -12.80 35.11
CA LYS A 29 20.74 -11.60 34.37
C LYS A 29 20.15 -11.54 32.96
N ALA A 30 20.05 -12.68 32.27
CA ALA A 30 19.39 -12.77 30.96
C ALA A 30 17.89 -12.45 31.05
N GLU A 31 17.19 -12.91 32.10
CA GLU A 31 15.77 -12.65 32.32
C GLU A 31 15.50 -11.15 32.59
N LYS A 32 16.38 -10.48 33.33
CA LYS A 32 16.30 -9.03 33.59
C LYS A 32 16.63 -8.17 32.36
N GLY A 33 17.54 -8.64 31.50
CA GLY A 33 17.82 -8.01 30.20
C GLY A 33 16.65 -8.15 29.22
N CYS A 34 16.02 -9.32 29.17
CA CYS A 34 14.86 -9.57 28.32
C CYS A 34 13.62 -8.76 28.75
N LEU A 35 13.38 -8.61 30.06
CA LEU A 35 12.31 -7.74 30.60
C LEU A 35 12.48 -6.27 30.21
N ARG A 36 13.72 -5.77 30.17
CA ARG A 36 14.02 -4.40 29.72
C ARG A 36 13.82 -4.22 28.21
N CYS A 37 14.17 -5.22 27.39
CA CYS A 37 13.85 -5.20 25.96
C CYS A 37 12.34 -5.23 25.72
N ALA A 38 11.58 -6.05 26.45
CA ALA A 38 10.12 -6.11 26.33
C ALA A 38 9.44 -4.79 26.72
N GLN A 39 9.93 -4.10 27.75
CA GLN A 39 9.42 -2.78 28.16
C GLN A 39 9.63 -1.70 27.07
N ASN A 40 10.78 -1.74 26.39
CA ASN A 40 11.09 -0.80 25.31
C ASN A 40 10.30 -1.11 24.02
N LEU A 41 10.03 -2.39 23.73
CA LEU A 41 9.17 -2.79 22.60
C LEU A 41 7.69 -2.47 22.85
N GLY A 42 7.21 -2.55 24.10
CA GLY A 42 5.83 -2.22 24.48
C GLY A 42 5.45 -0.75 24.30
N GLY A 43 6.42 0.17 24.34
CA GLY A 43 6.19 1.61 24.15
C GLY A 43 6.22 2.10 22.69
N VAL A 44 6.80 1.31 21.77
CA VAL A 44 6.98 1.70 20.35
C VAL A 44 5.81 1.21 19.47
N ALA A 45 5.08 0.17 19.90
CA ALA A 45 3.94 -0.38 19.17
C ALA A 45 2.79 0.65 18.90
N PRO A 46 2.41 1.54 19.83
CA PRO A 46 1.35 2.52 19.58
C PRO A 46 1.73 3.58 18.53
N MET A 47 3.01 3.98 18.49
CA MET A 47 3.47 5.07 17.62
C MET A 47 3.52 4.63 16.16
N ILE A 48 3.96 3.39 15.87
CA ILE A 48 4.00 2.84 14.50
C ILE A 48 2.58 2.69 13.92
N GLY A 49 1.59 2.34 14.75
CA GLY A 49 0.19 2.22 14.32
C GLY A 49 -0.47 3.57 14.00
N LEU A 50 -0.15 4.62 14.77
CA LEU A 50 -0.72 5.95 14.56
C LEU A 50 -0.04 6.70 13.40
N THR A 51 1.28 6.63 13.27
CA THR A 51 1.99 7.28 12.15
C THR A 51 1.80 6.53 10.84
N GLY A 52 1.70 5.19 10.88
CA GLY A 52 1.45 4.35 9.72
C GLY A 52 0.08 4.62 9.09
N SER A 53 -0.97 4.79 9.90
CA SER A 53 -2.33 5.07 9.40
C SER A 53 -2.46 6.43 8.72
N VAL A 54 -1.83 7.48 9.27
CA VAL A 54 -1.81 8.82 8.65
C VAL A 54 -1.01 8.82 7.35
N ALA A 55 0.16 8.17 7.34
CA ALA A 55 0.99 8.07 6.13
C ALA A 55 0.28 7.29 5.02
N VAL A 56 -0.39 6.18 5.35
CA VAL A 56 -1.19 5.39 4.39
C VAL A 56 -2.38 6.20 3.87
N TYR A 57 -3.04 7.00 4.70
CA TYR A 57 -4.15 7.86 4.24
C TYR A 57 -3.67 8.93 3.25
N GLN A 58 -2.56 9.62 3.55
CA GLN A 58 -1.97 10.61 2.64
C GLN A 58 -1.45 9.98 1.34
N TRP A 59 -0.88 8.78 1.43
CA TRP A 59 -0.42 8.06 0.24
C TRP A 59 -1.60 7.60 -0.63
N LYS A 60 -2.71 7.14 -0.02
CA LYS A 60 -3.93 6.77 -0.72
C LYS A 60 -4.57 7.96 -1.44
N THR A 61 -4.63 9.12 -0.80
CA THR A 61 -5.15 10.34 -1.46
C THR A 61 -4.23 10.83 -2.57
N GLY A 62 -2.91 10.75 -2.38
CA GLY A 62 -1.92 11.04 -3.42
C GLY A 62 -2.03 10.10 -4.63
N ALA A 63 -2.16 8.80 -4.40
CA ALA A 63 -2.32 7.79 -5.45
C ALA A 63 -3.62 7.98 -6.24
N MET A 64 -4.74 8.27 -5.56
CA MET A 64 -6.01 8.58 -6.23
C MET A 64 -5.95 9.87 -7.04
N ALA A 65 -5.27 10.91 -6.53
CA ALA A 65 -5.07 12.15 -7.28
C ALA A 65 -4.21 11.92 -8.55
N ALA A 66 -3.15 11.11 -8.44
CA ALA A 66 -2.31 10.75 -9.58
C ALA A 66 -3.07 9.92 -10.63
N ALA A 67 -3.87 8.95 -10.19
CA ALA A 67 -4.75 8.16 -11.06
C ALA A 67 -5.76 9.06 -11.79
N ALA A 68 -6.42 9.97 -11.06
CA ALA A 68 -7.35 10.94 -11.64
C ALA A 68 -6.70 11.82 -12.71
N GLN A 69 -5.47 12.32 -12.47
CA GLN A 69 -4.75 13.10 -13.47
C GLN A 69 -4.41 12.30 -14.74
N LYS A 70 -4.03 11.02 -14.60
CA LYS A 70 -3.77 10.15 -15.76
C LYS A 70 -5.05 9.87 -16.54
N GLY A 71 -6.16 9.58 -15.87
CA GLY A 71 -7.45 9.39 -16.50
C GLY A 71 -7.93 10.63 -17.25
N ILE A 72 -7.84 11.81 -16.64
CA ILE A 72 -8.21 13.08 -17.29
C ILE A 72 -7.36 13.31 -18.55
N LYS A 73 -6.05 13.06 -18.50
CA LYS A 73 -5.17 13.19 -19.68
C LYS A 73 -5.59 12.24 -20.81
N ALA A 74 -5.91 10.99 -20.49
CA ALA A 74 -6.39 10.01 -21.46
C ALA A 74 -7.77 10.38 -22.05
N GLY A 75 -8.69 10.86 -21.21
CA GLY A 75 -10.00 11.34 -21.64
C GLY A 75 -9.91 12.54 -22.58
N ILE A 76 -9.07 13.54 -22.25
CA ILE A 76 -8.81 14.69 -23.12
C ILE A 76 -8.23 14.25 -24.47
N ALA A 77 -7.23 13.36 -24.45
CA ALA A 77 -6.62 12.84 -25.68
C ALA A 77 -7.66 12.12 -26.56
N THR A 78 -8.53 11.32 -25.94
CA THR A 78 -9.62 10.62 -26.64
C THR A 78 -10.65 11.59 -27.21
N ALA A 79 -11.04 12.63 -26.47
CA ALA A 79 -11.94 13.66 -26.97
C ALA A 79 -11.39 14.34 -28.23
N ILE A 80 -10.09 14.70 -28.21
CA ILE A 80 -9.39 15.28 -29.36
C ILE A 80 -9.37 14.30 -30.54
N ASP A 81 -9.07 13.03 -30.27
CA ASP A 81 -8.99 12.00 -31.32
C ASP A 81 -10.34 11.76 -31.99
N VAL A 82 -11.42 11.66 -31.20
CA VAL A 82 -12.78 11.51 -31.72
C VAL A 82 -13.19 12.72 -32.55
N LEU A 83 -12.88 13.95 -32.11
CA LEU A 83 -13.17 15.15 -32.89
C LEU A 83 -12.42 15.16 -34.23
N LYS A 84 -11.14 14.81 -34.23
CA LYS A 84 -10.34 14.80 -35.45
C LYS A 84 -10.71 13.66 -36.40
N LYS A 85 -10.78 12.43 -35.90
CA LYS A 85 -11.00 11.23 -36.74
C LYS A 85 -12.46 11.04 -37.12
N ASN A 86 -13.39 11.22 -36.19
CA ASN A 86 -14.80 10.91 -36.43
C ASN A 86 -15.55 12.11 -37.03
N LEU A 87 -15.15 13.33 -36.70
CA LEU A 87 -15.85 14.55 -37.12
C LEU A 87 -15.03 15.41 -38.09
N GLY A 88 -13.74 15.11 -38.30
CA GLY A 88 -12.86 15.92 -39.14
C GLY A 88 -12.64 17.33 -38.59
N LEU A 89 -12.72 17.52 -37.27
CA LEU A 89 -12.66 18.84 -36.65
C LEU A 89 -11.27 19.10 -36.04
N GLU A 90 -10.57 20.09 -36.58
CA GLU A 90 -9.32 20.60 -35.99
C GLU A 90 -9.57 21.81 -35.08
N THR A 91 -10.64 22.56 -35.36
CA THR A 91 -11.02 23.77 -34.63
C THR A 91 -12.43 23.69 -34.04
N LEU A 92 -12.60 24.19 -32.82
CA LEU A 92 -13.88 24.33 -32.13
C LEU A 92 -13.95 25.74 -31.50
N TYR A 93 -15.08 26.44 -31.62
CA TYR A 93 -15.21 27.84 -31.16
C TYR A 93 -14.16 28.81 -31.73
N GLY A 94 -13.57 28.51 -32.89
CA GLY A 94 -12.49 29.31 -33.48
C GLY A 94 -11.10 29.08 -32.86
N TYR A 95 -10.97 28.12 -31.93
CA TYR A 95 -9.70 27.73 -31.33
C TYR A 95 -9.35 26.28 -31.68
N PRO A 96 -8.06 25.90 -31.69
CA PRO A 96 -7.67 24.50 -31.89
C PRO A 96 -8.21 23.63 -30.75
N VAL A 97 -8.75 22.45 -31.10
CA VAL A 97 -9.37 21.51 -30.14
C VAL A 97 -8.47 21.15 -28.96
N GLN A 98 -7.16 21.14 -29.18
CA GLN A 98 -6.14 20.86 -28.16
C GLN A 98 -6.08 21.91 -27.03
N LYS A 99 -6.40 23.18 -27.32
CA LYS A 99 -6.34 24.25 -26.32
C LYS A 99 -7.65 24.39 -25.55
N ILE A 100 -8.77 24.06 -26.19
CA ILE A 100 -10.09 24.33 -25.62
C ILE A 100 -10.63 23.17 -24.76
N ILE A 101 -10.16 21.95 -25.04
CA ILE A 101 -10.53 20.78 -24.26
C ILE A 101 -9.62 20.71 -23.05
N THR A 102 -10.23 20.80 -21.88
CA THR A 102 -9.54 20.85 -20.59
C THR A 102 -10.18 19.86 -19.63
N ALA A 103 -9.56 19.69 -18.47
CA ALA A 103 -10.08 18.89 -17.36
C ALA A 103 -11.49 19.30 -16.90
N LYS A 104 -11.96 20.51 -17.23
CA LYS A 104 -13.29 21.00 -16.86
C LYS A 104 -14.36 20.83 -17.94
N THR A 105 -13.97 20.44 -19.15
CA THR A 105 -14.83 20.45 -20.34
C THR A 105 -14.89 19.10 -21.06
N PHE A 106 -13.89 18.23 -20.90
CA PHE A 106 -13.81 16.95 -21.63
C PHE A 106 -14.96 15.97 -21.34
N ASP A 107 -15.59 16.08 -20.17
CA ASP A 107 -16.67 15.23 -19.70
C ASP A 107 -18.06 15.86 -19.89
N LYS A 108 -18.15 17.04 -20.51
CA LYS A 108 -19.40 17.79 -20.67
C LYS A 108 -19.96 17.62 -22.08
N PRO A 109 -21.03 16.85 -22.29
CA PRO A 109 -21.59 16.64 -23.62
C PRO A 109 -22.09 17.94 -24.25
N MET A 110 -22.65 18.86 -23.44
CA MET A 110 -23.19 20.14 -23.92
C MET A 110 -22.12 21.01 -24.58
N PHE A 111 -20.90 21.02 -24.02
CA PHE A 111 -19.78 21.79 -24.56
C PHE A 111 -19.42 21.37 -25.99
N PHE A 112 -19.38 20.05 -26.25
CA PHE A 112 -19.13 19.56 -27.61
C PHE A 112 -20.34 19.78 -28.52
N VAL A 113 -21.56 19.56 -28.03
CA VAL A 113 -22.78 19.77 -28.80
C VAL A 113 -22.88 21.20 -29.30
N GLU A 114 -22.69 22.19 -28.43
CA GLU A 114 -22.73 23.61 -28.79
C GLU A 114 -21.62 23.97 -29.78
N GLY A 115 -20.37 23.57 -29.50
CA GLY A 115 -19.23 23.88 -30.37
C GLY A 115 -19.37 23.28 -31.78
N VAL A 116 -19.79 22.02 -31.85
CA VAL A 116 -20.00 21.31 -33.12
C VAL A 116 -21.21 21.89 -33.87
N MET A 117 -22.30 22.23 -33.17
CA MET A 117 -23.48 22.84 -33.79
C MET A 117 -23.19 24.24 -34.34
N MET A 118 -22.41 25.05 -33.62
CA MET A 118 -21.99 26.34 -34.14
C MET A 118 -21.15 26.20 -35.40
N LYS A 119 -20.20 25.27 -35.42
CA LYS A 119 -19.43 24.96 -36.63
C LYS A 119 -20.32 24.47 -37.78
N TYR A 120 -21.25 23.56 -37.50
CA TYR A 120 -22.23 23.06 -38.47
C TYR A 120 -23.09 24.17 -39.09
N ASN A 121 -23.52 25.14 -38.30
CA ASN A 121 -24.33 26.25 -38.81
C ASN A 121 -23.48 27.28 -39.58
N SER A 122 -22.26 27.53 -39.14
CA SER A 122 -21.35 28.52 -39.76
C SER A 122 -20.64 28.03 -41.01
N ILE A 123 -20.61 26.71 -41.26
CA ILE A 123 -19.80 26.18 -42.35
C ILE A 123 -20.47 26.36 -43.71
N GLU A 124 -19.68 26.92 -44.63
CA GLU A 124 -19.95 26.92 -46.05
C GLU A 124 -19.26 25.70 -46.67
N CYS A 125 -20.06 24.75 -47.14
CA CYS A 125 -19.57 23.52 -47.74
C CYS A 125 -19.24 23.77 -49.20
N THR A 126 -17.95 23.75 -49.54
CA THR A 126 -17.46 23.82 -50.92
C THR A 126 -17.01 22.43 -51.39
N LEU A 127 -17.02 22.20 -52.70
CA LEU A 127 -16.71 20.93 -53.37
C LEU A 127 -15.31 20.36 -53.07
N GLU A 128 -14.43 21.12 -52.43
CA GLU A 128 -13.03 20.75 -52.14
C GLU A 128 -12.75 20.44 -50.66
N THR A 129 -13.76 20.34 -49.79
CA THR A 129 -13.57 20.05 -48.35
C THR A 129 -13.12 18.60 -48.11
N THR A 130 -11.86 18.31 -48.42
CA THR A 130 -11.14 17.09 -48.06
C THR A 130 -10.39 17.35 -46.75
N GLY A 131 -10.78 16.64 -45.69
CA GLY A 131 -10.19 16.80 -44.36
C GLY A 131 -11.10 17.54 -43.40
N GLU A 132 -10.88 18.84 -43.20
CA GLU A 132 -11.57 19.60 -42.15
C GLU A 132 -13.06 19.79 -42.48
N ASN A 133 -13.92 19.43 -41.52
CA ASN A 133 -15.38 19.53 -41.58
C ASN A 133 -16.10 18.70 -42.66
N SER A 134 -15.38 17.85 -43.39
CA SER A 134 -15.93 16.96 -44.44
C SER A 134 -17.17 16.18 -43.97
N VAL A 135 -17.14 15.68 -42.74
CA VAL A 135 -18.25 14.95 -42.11
C VAL A 135 -19.47 15.84 -41.86
N LEU A 136 -19.28 17.09 -41.44
CA LEU A 136 -20.38 18.03 -41.22
C LEU A 136 -21.04 18.47 -42.52
N CYS A 137 -20.24 18.63 -43.59
CA CYS A 137 -20.76 18.90 -44.92
C CYS A 137 -21.56 17.72 -45.48
N PHE A 138 -21.06 16.50 -45.29
CA PHE A 138 -21.83 15.31 -45.64
C PHE A 138 -23.20 15.25 -44.95
N TYR A 139 -23.29 15.64 -43.67
CA TYR A 139 -24.58 15.73 -42.99
C TYR A 139 -25.51 16.79 -43.59
N LYS A 140 -24.96 17.93 -44.04
CA LYS A 140 -25.74 19.02 -44.66
C LYS A 140 -26.31 18.63 -46.03
N ASP A 141 -25.62 17.75 -46.75
CA ASP A 141 -25.98 17.30 -48.10
C ASP A 141 -27.02 16.16 -48.12
N ILE A 142 -27.29 15.48 -47.00
CA ILE A 142 -28.25 14.37 -46.95
C ILE A 142 -29.69 14.87 -46.71
N PRO A 143 -30.62 14.74 -47.68
CA PRO A 143 -31.98 15.28 -47.56
C PRO A 143 -32.94 14.41 -46.71
N ARG A 144 -32.52 13.23 -46.25
CA ARG A 144 -33.41 12.20 -45.67
C ARG A 144 -33.27 11.96 -44.16
N ILE A 145 -32.20 12.45 -43.53
CA ILE A 145 -31.95 12.31 -42.09
C ILE A 145 -32.04 13.71 -41.52
N ASN A 146 -32.69 13.91 -40.37
CA ASN A 146 -32.63 15.19 -39.67
C ASN A 146 -31.17 15.42 -39.24
N PRO A 147 -30.37 16.20 -40.00
CA PRO A 147 -28.91 16.16 -39.92
C PRO A 147 -28.41 16.74 -38.59
N VAL A 148 -29.22 17.63 -38.01
CA VAL A 148 -29.07 18.17 -36.66
C VAL A 148 -29.03 17.06 -35.61
N ILE A 149 -29.86 16.02 -35.72
CA ILE A 149 -29.89 14.91 -34.76
C ILE A 149 -28.59 14.09 -34.84
N ALA A 150 -28.12 13.79 -36.04
CA ALA A 150 -26.89 13.01 -36.23
C ALA A 150 -25.66 13.78 -35.73
N VAL A 151 -25.56 15.07 -36.06
CA VAL A 151 -24.47 15.94 -35.61
C VAL A 151 -24.45 16.08 -34.08
N THR A 152 -25.62 16.29 -33.46
CA THR A 152 -25.71 16.38 -31.99
C THR A 152 -25.38 15.06 -31.30
N GLN A 153 -25.81 13.92 -31.85
CA GLN A 153 -25.45 12.61 -31.32
C GLN A 153 -23.94 12.37 -31.38
N ASN A 154 -23.31 12.62 -32.53
CA ASN A 154 -21.86 12.47 -32.65
C ASN A 154 -21.11 13.39 -31.69
N ALA A 155 -21.54 14.64 -31.55
CA ALA A 155 -20.95 15.57 -30.58
C ALA A 155 -21.08 15.06 -29.14
N ARG A 156 -22.21 14.44 -28.76
CA ARG A 156 -22.36 13.78 -27.45
C ARG A 156 -21.41 12.60 -27.28
N THR A 157 -21.18 11.81 -28.34
CA THR A 157 -20.26 10.66 -28.25
C THR A 157 -18.83 11.05 -27.92
N VAL A 158 -18.41 12.29 -28.21
CA VAL A 158 -17.08 12.81 -27.84
C VAL A 158 -16.91 12.78 -26.32
N ALA A 159 -17.83 13.40 -25.58
CA ALA A 159 -17.76 13.43 -24.11
C ALA A 159 -17.96 12.05 -23.49
N ILE A 160 -18.83 11.22 -24.08
CA ILE A 160 -19.08 9.86 -23.57
C ILE A 160 -17.81 9.02 -23.68
N LYS A 161 -17.18 8.94 -24.86
CA LYS A 161 -15.94 8.17 -25.05
C LYS A 161 -14.78 8.72 -24.23
N ALA A 162 -14.68 10.04 -24.11
CA ALA A 162 -13.69 10.69 -23.27
C ALA A 162 -13.88 10.36 -21.78
N GLY A 163 -15.14 10.33 -21.31
CA GLY A 163 -15.51 9.95 -19.95
C GLY A 163 -15.25 8.47 -19.66
N GLU A 164 -15.61 7.59 -20.60
CA GLU A 164 -15.35 6.14 -20.51
C GLU A 164 -13.86 5.83 -20.41
N GLU A 165 -13.03 6.43 -21.28
CA GLU A 165 -11.58 6.20 -21.25
C GLU A 165 -10.95 6.79 -19.98
N CYS A 166 -11.41 7.95 -19.53
CA CYS A 166 -10.99 8.51 -18.24
C CYS A 166 -11.31 7.56 -17.09
N ALA A 167 -12.55 7.05 -17.02
CA ALA A 167 -12.97 6.11 -15.99
C ALA A 167 -12.18 4.80 -16.02
N LYS A 168 -11.92 4.28 -17.22
CA LYS A 168 -11.13 3.06 -17.41
C LYS A 168 -9.69 3.23 -16.92
N ILE A 169 -8.98 4.26 -17.39
CA ILE A 169 -7.57 4.50 -17.01
C ILE A 169 -7.44 4.84 -15.51
N THR A 170 -8.38 5.61 -14.95
CA THR A 170 -8.40 5.86 -13.50
C THR A 170 -8.56 4.56 -12.71
N ALA A 171 -9.46 3.67 -13.11
CA ALA A 171 -9.67 2.38 -12.46
C ALA A 171 -8.43 1.47 -12.57
N GLU A 172 -7.84 1.37 -13.76
CA GLU A 172 -6.62 0.57 -13.99
C GLU A 172 -5.45 1.04 -13.10
N GLU A 173 -5.25 2.36 -13.01
CA GLU A 173 -4.20 2.94 -12.16
C GLU A 173 -4.45 2.67 -10.67
N ILE A 174 -5.70 2.77 -10.20
CA ILE A 174 -6.05 2.44 -8.81
C ILE A 174 -5.79 0.96 -8.53
N LEU A 175 -6.21 0.05 -9.41
CA LEU A 175 -5.97 -1.39 -9.26
C LEU A 175 -4.47 -1.71 -9.24
N SER A 176 -3.68 -1.02 -10.07
CA SER A 176 -2.22 -1.19 -10.08
C SER A 176 -1.58 -0.76 -8.75
N ALA A 177 -2.08 0.32 -8.14
CA ALA A 177 -1.61 0.80 -6.84
C ALA A 177 -2.03 -0.15 -5.69
N GLU A 178 -3.25 -0.69 -5.74
CA GLU A 178 -3.73 -1.66 -4.74
C GLU A 178 -2.96 -2.98 -4.82
N THR A 179 -2.72 -3.50 -6.02
CA THR A 179 -1.93 -4.73 -6.20
C THR A 179 -0.48 -4.58 -5.73
N ALA A 180 0.15 -3.42 -5.96
CA ALA A 180 1.46 -3.11 -5.40
C ALA A 180 1.44 -3.08 -3.86
N SER A 181 0.39 -2.50 -3.27
CA SER A 181 0.19 -2.45 -1.82
C SER A 181 0.06 -3.84 -1.21
N ILE A 182 -0.73 -4.73 -1.83
CA ILE A 182 -0.93 -6.10 -1.36
C ILE A 182 0.40 -6.86 -1.28
N LYS A 183 1.28 -6.70 -2.28
CA LYS A 183 2.62 -7.34 -2.29
C LYS A 183 3.49 -6.90 -1.11
N LEU A 184 3.40 -5.64 -0.70
CA LEU A 184 4.12 -5.14 0.47
C LEU A 184 3.53 -5.69 1.77
N TYR A 185 2.19 -5.75 1.86
CA TYR A 185 1.51 -6.35 3.02
C TYR A 185 1.86 -7.83 3.20
N THR A 186 1.91 -8.62 2.13
CA THR A 186 2.29 -10.03 2.23
C THR A 186 3.74 -10.18 2.70
N ALA A 187 4.67 -9.38 2.19
CA ALA A 187 6.06 -9.37 2.67
C ALA A 187 6.18 -9.03 4.17
N ILE A 188 5.44 -8.02 4.63
CA ILE A 188 5.38 -7.66 6.06
C ILE A 188 4.76 -8.79 6.89
N ALA A 189 3.67 -9.42 6.41
CA ALA A 189 3.02 -10.53 7.09
C ALA A 189 3.96 -11.74 7.26
N TYR A 190 4.77 -12.08 6.24
CA TYR A 190 5.78 -13.12 6.35
C TYR A 190 6.87 -12.78 7.37
N SER A 191 7.32 -11.52 7.42
CA SER A 191 8.29 -11.08 8.43
C SER A 191 7.73 -11.21 9.86
N VAL A 192 6.49 -10.76 10.09
CA VAL A 192 5.84 -10.84 11.41
C VAL A 192 5.60 -12.29 11.83
N THR A 193 5.12 -13.13 10.92
CA THR A 193 4.92 -14.57 11.21
C THR A 193 6.24 -15.26 11.53
N ALA A 194 7.33 -14.95 10.84
CA ALA A 194 8.65 -15.49 11.16
C ALA A 194 9.11 -15.10 12.58
N VAL A 195 8.92 -13.84 12.99
CA VAL A 195 9.23 -13.38 14.36
C VAL A 195 8.38 -14.11 15.40
N LEU A 196 7.07 -14.28 15.17
CA LEU A 196 6.18 -15.00 16.07
C LEU A 196 6.59 -16.47 16.25
N VAL A 197 7.02 -17.14 15.18
CA VAL A 197 7.52 -18.52 15.25
C VAL A 197 8.78 -18.61 16.11
N ILE A 198 9.75 -17.69 15.95
CA ILE A 198 10.97 -17.65 16.77
C ILE A 198 10.62 -17.45 18.25
N VAL A 199 9.71 -16.53 18.56
CA VAL A 199 9.26 -16.27 19.94
C VAL A 199 8.56 -17.50 20.52
N LEU A 200 7.69 -18.18 19.77
CA LEU A 200 7.03 -19.41 20.20
C LEU A 200 8.04 -20.52 20.55
N VAL A 201 9.06 -20.73 19.71
CA VAL A 201 10.12 -21.72 19.97
C VAL A 201 10.89 -21.37 21.25
N MET A 202 11.24 -20.10 21.45
CA MET A 202 11.90 -19.64 22.68
C MET A 202 11.05 -19.90 23.92
N VAL A 203 9.74 -19.67 23.85
CA VAL A 203 8.80 -19.95 24.95
C VAL A 203 8.71 -21.45 25.25
N ILE A 204 8.63 -22.30 24.22
CA ILE A 204 8.58 -23.76 24.40
C ILE A 204 9.87 -24.27 25.08
N ILE A 205 11.04 -23.85 24.58
CA ILE A 205 12.34 -24.22 25.17
C ILE A 205 12.42 -23.72 26.62
N TYR A 206 12.00 -22.48 26.87
CA TYR A 206 11.96 -21.90 28.22
C TYR A 206 11.07 -22.72 29.17
N LEU A 207 9.87 -23.11 28.73
CA LEU A 207 8.95 -23.92 29.53
C LEU A 207 9.53 -25.30 29.85
N ILE A 208 10.16 -25.96 28.88
CA ILE A 208 10.85 -27.25 29.08
C ILE A 208 11.96 -27.12 30.13
N LEU A 209 12.82 -26.11 29.98
CA LEU A 209 13.92 -25.85 30.92
C LEU A 209 13.40 -25.54 32.32
N ARG A 210 12.35 -24.72 32.43
CA ARG A 210 11.71 -24.37 33.70
C ARG A 210 11.10 -25.59 34.38
N TYR A 211 10.43 -26.45 33.61
CA TYR A 211 9.85 -27.69 34.11
C TYR A 211 10.95 -28.64 34.65
N ARG A 212 12.06 -28.80 33.90
CA ARG A 212 13.20 -29.63 34.35
C ARG A 212 13.82 -29.11 35.65
N ARG A 213 13.99 -27.79 35.80
CA ARG A 213 14.51 -27.19 37.05
C ARG A 213 13.59 -27.47 38.23
N LYS A 214 12.27 -27.26 38.10
CA LYS A 214 11.31 -27.56 39.17
C LYS A 214 11.32 -29.04 39.56
N LYS A 215 11.40 -29.97 38.60
CA LYS A 215 11.46 -31.41 38.89
C LYS A 215 12.73 -31.80 39.65
N LYS A 216 13.90 -31.23 39.30
CA LYS A 216 15.14 -31.44 40.06
C LYS A 216 15.04 -30.95 41.50
N MET A 217 14.44 -29.78 41.74
CA MET A 217 14.27 -29.24 43.09
C MET A 217 13.33 -30.09 43.96
N LYS A 218 12.23 -30.59 43.41
CA LYS A 218 11.31 -31.50 44.14
C LYS A 218 12.00 -32.79 44.58
N LYS A 219 12.83 -33.39 43.71
CA LYS A 219 13.60 -34.59 44.07
C LYS A 219 14.59 -34.29 45.21
N LYS A 220 15.34 -33.18 45.14
CA LYS A 220 16.28 -32.78 46.21
C LYS A 220 15.59 -32.62 47.57
N LEU A 221 14.39 -32.04 47.61
CA LEU A 221 13.60 -31.87 48.82
C LEU A 221 13.19 -33.21 49.46
N GLN A 222 12.92 -34.24 48.66
CA GLN A 222 12.61 -35.58 49.17
C GLN A 222 13.85 -36.26 49.79
N TYR A 223 15.02 -36.14 49.16
CA TYR A 223 16.27 -36.69 49.72
C TYR A 223 16.68 -36.04 51.04
N ILE A 224 16.51 -34.73 51.18
CA ILE A 224 16.80 -34.02 52.44
C ILE A 224 15.89 -34.49 53.57
N LYS A 225 14.62 -34.82 53.28
CA LYS A 225 13.69 -35.34 54.28
C LYS A 225 14.09 -36.75 54.76
N LEU A 226 14.50 -37.63 53.85
CA LEU A 226 14.90 -39.01 54.18
C LEU A 226 16.20 -39.09 55.01
N LEU A 227 17.09 -38.10 54.91
CA LEU A 227 18.33 -38.05 55.69
C LEU A 227 18.16 -37.49 57.11
N LYS A 228 16.97 -36.98 57.43
CA LYS A 228 16.69 -36.30 58.71
C LYS A 228 15.92 -37.19 59.70
N GLU A 229 15.45 -38.34 59.23
CA GLU A 229 14.99 -39.48 60.03
C GLU A 229 16.17 -40.45 60.24
#